data_AF-A0A3R7F626-F1
#
_entry.id   AF-A0A3R7F626-F1
#
_cell.length_a   1.000
_cell.length_b   1.000
_cell.length_c   1.000
_cell.angle_alpha   90.00
_cell.angle_beta   90.00
_cell.angle_gamma   90.00
#
_symmetry.space_group_name_H-M   'P 1'
#
loop_
_entity.id
_entity.type
_entity.pdbx_description
1 polymer ?
#
loop_
_entity_poly.entity_id
_entity_poly.type
_entity_poly.pdbx_seq_one_letter_code
_entity_poly.pdbx_strand_id
1 'polypeptide(L)'
;MNEIQGRPGWNLKIYKEYYIKAYNAIKEACSECKVSPSSFVGPNRDYLAFLKENGLKFDFLSYHSYVDYLEIDELMRILRELEFGDVEVWITESQFGGMEGRLDRSECEVAEAMVKSYVYALARGAAKVSPSELEAKDHSQKG
;
A
#
# COMPACT_ATOMS: atom_id res chain seq x y z
N MET A 1 8.84 -0.11 -9.27
CA MET A 1 8.12 1.15 -9.52
C MET A 1 7.03 1.29 -8.47
N ASN A 2 6.86 2.49 -7.89
CA ASN A 2 5.91 2.76 -6.80
C ASN A 2 4.75 3.63 -7.32
N GLU A 3 3.54 3.40 -6.80
CA GLU A 3 2.29 4.14 -7.04
C GLU A 3 2.04 4.52 -8.51
N ILE A 4 1.78 3.52 -9.35
CA ILE A 4 1.64 3.75 -10.80
C ILE A 4 0.53 4.72 -11.19
N GLN A 5 -0.51 4.87 -10.35
CA GLN A 5 -1.65 5.76 -10.62
C GLN A 5 -1.23 7.24 -10.69
N GLY A 6 -0.15 7.62 -10.00
CA GLY A 6 0.34 8.99 -9.96
C GLY A 6 1.41 9.32 -11.01
N ARG A 7 1.79 8.38 -11.89
CA ARG A 7 2.95 8.58 -12.79
C ARG A 7 2.57 8.97 -14.22
N PRO A 8 2.99 10.16 -14.70
CA PRO A 8 2.80 10.56 -16.09
C PRO A 8 3.41 9.56 -17.06
N GLY A 9 2.67 9.22 -18.12
CA GLY A 9 3.11 8.30 -19.17
C GLY A 9 3.00 6.80 -18.83
N TRP A 10 2.53 6.46 -17.62
CA TRP A 10 2.25 5.07 -17.24
C TRP A 10 0.76 4.77 -17.28
N ASN A 11 0.42 3.56 -17.73
CA ASN A 11 -0.92 3.00 -17.61
C ASN A 11 -0.79 1.51 -17.23
N LEU A 12 -1.92 0.89 -16.88
CA LEU A 12 -1.95 -0.51 -16.44
C LEU A 12 -1.38 -1.49 -17.47
N LYS A 13 -1.54 -1.22 -18.78
CA LYS A 13 -0.99 -2.07 -19.84
C LYS A 13 0.54 -2.01 -19.87
N ILE A 14 1.12 -0.81 -19.87
CA ILE A 14 2.58 -0.61 -19.83
C ILE A 14 3.15 -1.22 -18.54
N TYR A 15 2.46 -0.98 -17.42
CA TYR A 15 2.83 -1.56 -16.14
C TYR A 15 2.82 -3.09 -16.14
N LYS A 16 1.81 -3.73 -16.75
CA LYS A 16 1.75 -5.20 -16.89
C LYS A 16 3.02 -5.76 -17.53
N GLU A 17 3.41 -5.21 -18.68
CA GLU A 17 4.55 -5.69 -19.46
C GLU A 17 5.86 -5.50 -18.69
N TYR A 18 6.01 -4.36 -18.02
CA TYR A 18 7.15 -4.09 -17.14
C TYR A 18 7.19 -5.05 -15.95
N TYR A 19 6.06 -5.23 -15.26
CA TYR A 19 5.98 -6.05 -14.05
C TYR A 19 6.30 -7.51 -14.32
N ILE A 20 5.77 -8.10 -15.41
CA ILE A 20 6.05 -9.50 -15.77
C ILE A 20 7.56 -9.71 -15.99
N LYS A 21 8.21 -8.79 -16.71
CA LYS A 21 9.66 -8.86 -16.94
C LYS A 21 10.44 -8.73 -15.63
N ALA A 22 10.06 -7.79 -14.76
CA ALA A 22 10.69 -7.59 -13.46
C ALA A 22 10.52 -8.82 -12.54
N TYR A 23 9.30 -9.36 -12.46
CA TYR A 23 8.99 -10.55 -11.66
C TYR A 23 9.85 -11.75 -12.10
N ASN A 24 9.90 -12.02 -13.42
CA ASN A 24 10.68 -13.14 -13.96
C ASN A 24 12.18 -12.96 -13.68
N ALA A 25 12.72 -11.77 -13.90
CA ALA A 25 14.14 -11.49 -13.61
C ALA A 25 14.48 -11.65 -12.12
N ILE A 26 13.59 -11.20 -11.22
CA ILE A 26 13.78 -11.39 -9.78
C ILE A 26 13.73 -12.87 -9.42
N LYS A 27 12.75 -13.62 -9.92
CA LYS A 27 12.61 -15.07 -9.62
C LYS A 27 13.73 -15.91 -10.23
N GLU A 28 14.30 -15.50 -11.36
CA GLU A 28 15.49 -16.13 -11.95
C GLU A 28 16.74 -15.91 -11.09
N ALA A 29 16.92 -14.69 -10.57
CA ALA A 29 18.05 -14.36 -9.69
C ALA A 29 17.89 -14.89 -8.25
N CYS A 30 16.65 -14.97 -7.75
CA CYS A 30 16.30 -15.38 -6.40
C CYS A 30 14.87 -15.95 -6.34
N SER A 31 14.73 -17.27 -6.44
CA SER A 31 13.43 -17.95 -6.45
C SER A 31 12.63 -17.73 -5.16
N GLU A 32 13.33 -17.67 -4.03
CA GLU A 32 12.76 -17.52 -2.68
C GLU A 32 12.35 -16.06 -2.35
N CYS A 33 12.82 -15.08 -3.13
CA CYS A 33 12.53 -13.69 -2.84
C CYS A 33 11.04 -13.38 -3.05
N LYS A 34 10.41 -12.77 -2.04
CA LYS A 34 9.03 -12.28 -2.13
C LYS A 34 8.97 -11.06 -3.06
N VAL A 35 7.99 -11.03 -3.95
CA VAL A 35 7.77 -9.96 -4.91
C VAL A 35 6.35 -9.41 -4.75
N SER A 36 6.24 -8.10 -4.61
CA SER A 36 4.96 -7.39 -4.66
C SER A 36 4.86 -6.64 -5.99
N PRO A 37 3.63 -6.44 -6.51
CA PRO A 37 3.39 -5.42 -7.50
C PRO A 37 3.64 -4.02 -6.89
N SER A 38 3.47 -2.99 -7.69
CA SER A 38 3.57 -1.60 -7.23
C SER A 38 2.59 -1.40 -6.09
N SER A 39 3.00 -0.63 -5.08
CA SER A 39 2.04 -0.19 -4.08
C SER A 39 0.91 0.58 -4.73
N PHE A 40 -0.27 0.46 -4.14
CA PHE A 40 -1.47 1.17 -4.56
C PHE A 40 -1.99 2.02 -3.41
N VAL A 41 -2.54 3.19 -3.77
CA VAL A 41 -3.06 4.18 -2.82
C VAL A 41 -4.57 4.00 -2.67
N GLY A 42 -5.04 3.95 -1.43
CA GLY A 42 -6.45 3.74 -1.10
C GLY A 42 -6.96 2.33 -1.47
N PRO A 43 -8.18 1.96 -1.05
CA PRO A 43 -8.79 0.67 -1.40
C PRO A 43 -9.15 0.62 -2.91
N ASN A 44 -8.13 0.53 -3.75
CA ASN A 44 -8.22 0.72 -5.19
C ASN A 44 -8.73 -0.55 -5.90
N ARG A 45 -10.06 -0.64 -6.05
CA ARG A 45 -10.72 -1.78 -6.70
C ARG A 45 -10.21 -2.03 -8.11
N ASP A 46 -10.07 -0.99 -8.92
CA ASP A 46 -9.70 -1.12 -10.34
C ASP A 46 -8.30 -1.71 -10.50
N TYR A 47 -7.36 -1.29 -9.65
CA TYR A 47 -6.02 -1.85 -9.62
C TYR A 47 -6.03 -3.32 -9.21
N LEU A 48 -6.73 -3.65 -8.13
CA LEU A 48 -6.83 -5.03 -7.62
C LEU A 48 -7.53 -5.96 -8.62
N ALA A 49 -8.60 -5.49 -9.25
CA ALA A 49 -9.30 -6.21 -10.32
C ALA A 49 -8.35 -6.46 -11.50
N PHE A 50 -7.60 -5.44 -11.92
CA PHE A 50 -6.60 -5.58 -12.97
C PHE A 50 -5.55 -6.66 -12.64
N LEU A 51 -5.01 -6.71 -11.41
CA LEU A 51 -4.06 -7.75 -11.01
C LEU A 51 -4.66 -9.16 -11.16
N LYS A 52 -5.91 -9.33 -10.68
CA LYS A 52 -6.65 -10.59 -10.69
C LYS A 52 -6.99 -11.03 -12.11
N GLU A 53 -7.62 -10.17 -12.90
CA GLU A 53 -8.05 -10.44 -14.28
C GLU A 53 -6.88 -10.78 -15.21
N ASN A 54 -5.70 -10.20 -14.94
CA ASN A 54 -4.50 -10.46 -15.73
C ASN A 54 -3.65 -11.61 -15.18
N GLY A 55 -4.08 -12.27 -14.09
CA GLY A 55 -3.39 -13.40 -13.49
C GLY A 55 -1.94 -13.08 -13.08
N LEU A 56 -1.68 -11.84 -12.63
CA LEU A 56 -0.32 -11.44 -12.26
C LEU A 56 0.11 -12.20 -11.00
N LYS A 57 1.30 -12.77 -11.04
CA LYS A 57 1.89 -13.48 -9.89
C LYS A 57 2.56 -12.49 -8.95
N PHE A 58 2.35 -12.65 -7.64
CA PHE A 58 2.99 -11.90 -6.57
C PHE A 58 2.85 -12.69 -5.27
N ASP A 59 3.68 -12.36 -4.28
CA ASP A 59 3.72 -13.02 -2.98
C ASP A 59 2.96 -12.23 -1.89
N PHE A 60 2.83 -10.90 -2.07
CA PHE A 60 2.10 -10.01 -1.15
C PHE A 60 1.62 -8.75 -1.88
N LEU A 61 0.73 -8.00 -1.23
CA LEU A 61 0.24 -6.70 -1.68
C LEU A 61 0.78 -5.57 -0.80
N SER A 62 1.36 -4.56 -1.42
CA SER A 62 1.82 -3.34 -0.76
C SER A 62 0.74 -2.25 -0.84
N TYR A 63 0.30 -1.72 0.30
CA TYR A 63 -0.83 -0.81 0.41
C TYR A 63 -0.43 0.49 1.09
N HIS A 64 -0.81 1.61 0.46
CA HIS A 64 -0.59 2.96 0.97
C HIS A 64 -1.91 3.64 1.32
N SER A 65 -1.97 4.28 2.49
CA SER A 65 -3.19 4.95 2.93
C SER A 65 -2.92 6.34 3.51
N TYR A 66 -3.20 7.37 2.72
CA TYR A 66 -2.98 8.78 3.08
C TYR A 66 -4.22 9.43 3.71
N VAL A 67 -4.99 8.63 4.47
CA VAL A 67 -6.15 9.10 5.23
C VAL A 67 -6.01 8.74 6.72
N ASP A 68 -6.83 9.36 7.56
CA ASP A 68 -6.73 9.29 9.02
C ASP A 68 -6.75 7.88 9.64
N TYR A 69 -7.43 6.90 9.02
CA TYR A 69 -7.70 5.59 9.64
C TYR A 69 -7.52 4.39 8.70
N LEU A 70 -6.61 4.51 7.72
CA LEU A 70 -6.13 3.41 6.86
C LEU A 70 -7.15 2.68 5.96
N GLU A 71 -8.46 2.86 6.10
CA GLU A 71 -9.50 2.22 5.27
C GLU A 71 -9.40 0.68 5.17
N ILE A 72 -8.86 0.03 6.21
CA ILE A 72 -8.53 -1.40 6.14
C ILE A 72 -9.76 -2.30 5.93
N ASP A 73 -10.92 -1.92 6.48
CA ASP A 73 -12.14 -2.70 6.35
C ASP A 73 -12.64 -2.76 4.91
N GLU A 74 -12.53 -1.63 4.20
CA GLU A 74 -12.91 -1.50 2.81
C GLU A 74 -11.94 -2.28 1.92
N LEU A 75 -10.63 -2.18 2.17
CA LEU A 75 -9.63 -2.98 1.47
C LEU A 75 -9.92 -4.48 1.63
N MET A 76 -10.13 -4.95 2.87
CA MET A 76 -10.41 -6.35 3.15
C MET A 76 -11.72 -6.83 2.51
N ARG A 77 -12.73 -5.96 2.39
CA ARG A 77 -13.97 -6.26 1.67
C ARG A 77 -13.70 -6.47 0.18
N ILE A 78 -12.97 -5.56 -0.46
CA ILE A 78 -12.64 -5.66 -1.89
C ILE A 78 -11.83 -6.92 -2.18
N LEU A 79 -10.84 -7.25 -1.35
CA LEU A 79 -10.04 -8.47 -1.52
C LEU A 79 -10.90 -9.74 -1.49
N ARG A 80 -11.86 -9.82 -0.56
CA ARG A 80 -12.83 -10.93 -0.51
C ARG A 80 -13.72 -10.97 -1.75
N GLU A 81 -14.24 -9.83 -2.20
CA GLU A 81 -15.11 -9.76 -3.38
C GLU A 81 -14.40 -10.13 -4.69
N LEU A 82 -13.12 -9.80 -4.80
CA LEU A 82 -12.27 -10.17 -5.93
C LEU A 82 -11.64 -11.56 -5.78
N GLU A 83 -12.04 -12.30 -4.74
CA GLU A 83 -11.56 -13.65 -4.44
C GLU A 83 -10.03 -13.74 -4.41
N PHE A 84 -9.37 -12.73 -3.84
CA PHE A 84 -8.00 -12.89 -3.40
C PHE A 84 -8.04 -13.91 -2.25
N GLY A 85 -7.24 -14.97 -2.36
CA GLY A 85 -7.08 -15.95 -1.27
C GLY A 85 -6.38 -15.34 -0.06
N ASP A 86 -5.66 -16.15 0.71
CA ASP A 86 -4.85 -15.71 1.85
C ASP A 86 -3.60 -14.92 1.41
N VAL A 87 -3.82 -13.79 0.74
CA VAL A 87 -2.76 -12.87 0.30
C VAL A 87 -2.31 -12.02 1.48
N GLU A 88 -1.01 -11.92 1.69
CA GLU A 88 -0.46 -11.00 2.68
C GLU A 88 -0.66 -9.56 2.21
N VAL A 89 -1.18 -8.71 3.11
CA VAL A 89 -1.29 -7.26 2.89
C VAL A 89 -0.31 -6.55 3.81
N TRP A 90 0.56 -5.73 3.24
CA TRP A 90 1.55 -4.93 3.95
C TRP A 90 1.20 -3.45 3.79
N ILE A 91 0.93 -2.78 4.91
CA ILE A 91 0.79 -1.32 4.93
C ILE A 91 2.19 -0.73 4.98
N THR A 92 2.65 -0.19 3.86
CA THR A 92 4.04 0.30 3.71
C THR A 92 4.17 1.81 3.81
N GLU A 93 3.08 2.55 3.58
CA GLU A 93 3.01 3.99 3.77
C GLU A 93 1.63 4.37 4.34
N SER A 94 1.59 5.35 5.23
CA SER A 94 0.37 5.92 5.84
C SER A 94 0.47 7.43 6.12
N GLN A 95 -0.67 8.07 6.35
CA GLN A 95 -0.76 9.53 6.55
C GLN A 95 -0.05 10.07 7.80
N PHE A 96 0.17 9.24 8.82
CA PHE A 96 0.56 9.71 10.16
C PHE A 96 1.91 10.46 10.21
N GLY A 97 2.78 10.28 9.22
CA GLY A 97 4.03 11.07 9.07
C GLY A 97 3.83 12.47 8.44
N GLY A 98 2.66 12.75 7.85
CA GLY A 98 2.39 14.01 7.16
C GLY A 98 2.67 13.97 5.65
N MET A 99 2.52 12.80 5.01
CA MET A 99 2.85 12.58 3.59
C MET A 99 2.14 13.55 2.64
N GLU A 100 0.80 13.57 2.64
CA GLU A 100 0.00 14.57 1.89
C GLU A 100 -0.04 15.93 2.60
N GLY A 101 0.23 15.95 3.91
CA GLY A 101 0.22 17.13 4.75
C GLY A 101 0.00 16.81 6.23
N ARG A 102 0.29 17.77 7.09
CA ARG A 102 0.05 17.62 8.54
C ARG A 102 -1.44 17.40 8.82
N LEU A 103 -1.76 16.40 9.63
CA LEU A 103 -3.10 16.25 10.20
C LEU A 103 -3.39 17.41 11.15
N ASP A 104 -4.62 17.94 11.13
CA ASP A 104 -5.07 19.01 12.03
C ASP A 104 -5.33 18.45 13.45
N ARG A 105 -4.25 18.02 14.09
CA ARG A 105 -4.19 17.32 15.37
C ARG A 105 -2.87 17.62 16.07
N SER A 106 -2.87 17.52 17.40
CA SER A 106 -1.63 17.49 18.18
C SER A 106 -0.82 16.23 17.88
N GLU A 107 0.48 16.27 18.16
CA GLU A 107 1.37 15.10 17.99
C GLU A 107 0.89 13.89 18.81
N CYS A 108 0.41 14.13 20.03
CA CYS A 108 -0.17 13.09 20.89
C CYS A 108 -1.39 12.42 20.23
N GLU A 109 -2.29 13.21 19.64
CA GLU A 109 -3.48 12.70 18.95
C GLU A 109 -3.11 11.93 17.68
N VAL A 110 -2.09 12.37 16.94
CA VAL A 110 -1.56 11.65 15.78
C VAL A 110 -0.95 10.31 16.20
N ALA A 111 -0.12 10.31 17.26
CA ALA A 111 0.49 9.09 17.78
C ALA A 111 -0.56 8.08 18.27
N GLU A 112 -1.59 8.55 18.98
CA GLU A 112 -2.70 7.70 19.43
C GLU A 112 -3.49 7.12 18.25
N ALA A 113 -3.82 7.95 17.25
CA ALA A 113 -4.52 7.51 16.05
C ALA A 113 -3.70 6.49 15.26
N MET A 114 -2.39 6.71 15.13
CA MET A 114 -1.46 5.80 14.46
C MET A 114 -1.46 4.42 15.13
N VAL A 115 -1.23 4.36 16.44
CA VAL A 115 -1.18 3.09 17.18
C VAL A 115 -2.51 2.34 17.06
N LYS A 116 -3.64 3.03 17.28
CA LYS A 116 -4.97 2.42 17.14
C LYS A 116 -5.20 1.86 15.74
N SER A 117 -4.85 2.63 14.72
CA SER A 117 -5.04 2.23 13.32
C SER A 117 -4.18 1.04 12.93
N TYR A 118 -2.92 1.01 13.37
CA TYR A 118 -2.00 -0.11 13.12
C TYR A 118 -2.42 -1.38 13.84
N VAL A 119 -2.77 -1.30 15.12
CA VAL A 119 -3.26 -2.46 15.87
C VAL A 119 -4.55 -2.99 15.25
N TYR A 120 -5.47 -2.09 14.87
CA TYR A 120 -6.71 -2.47 14.20
C TYR A 120 -6.43 -3.13 12.85
N ALA A 121 -5.54 -2.58 12.03
CA ALA A 121 -5.21 -3.17 10.73
C ALA A 121 -4.62 -4.58 10.86
N LEU A 122 -3.72 -4.80 11.80
CA LEU A 122 -3.17 -6.12 12.12
C LEU A 122 -4.27 -7.09 12.55
N ALA A 123 -5.16 -6.66 13.45
CA ALA A 123 -6.29 -7.47 13.91
C ALA A 123 -7.29 -7.82 12.78
N ARG A 124 -7.37 -7.00 11.74
CA ARG A 124 -8.23 -7.22 10.57
C ARG A 124 -7.57 -8.02 9.44
N GLY A 125 -6.32 -8.46 9.62
CA GLY A 125 -5.63 -9.39 8.72
C GLY A 125 -4.49 -8.78 7.91
N ALA A 126 -4.10 -7.52 8.15
CA ALA A 126 -2.84 -7.03 7.61
C ALA A 126 -1.67 -7.83 8.22
N ALA A 127 -0.72 -8.25 7.39
CA ALA A 127 0.43 -9.03 7.83
C ALA A 127 1.54 -8.13 8.41
N LYS A 128 1.64 -6.90 7.92
CA LYS A 128 2.66 -5.94 8.35
C LYS A 128 2.12 -4.51 8.25
N VAL A 129 2.58 -3.67 9.17
CA VAL A 129 2.38 -2.22 9.15
C VAL A 129 3.74 -1.54 9.32
N SER A 130 4.01 -0.51 8.52
CA SER A 130 5.22 0.30 8.58
C SER A 130 4.84 1.78 8.47
N PRO A 131 5.35 2.66 9.34
CA PRO A 131 5.20 4.09 9.16
C PRO A 131 5.98 4.56 7.93
N SER A 132 5.47 5.57 7.22
CA SER A 132 6.11 6.13 6.02
C SER A 132 7.44 6.82 6.33
N GLU A 133 7.58 7.34 7.55
CA GLU A 133 8.68 8.19 7.97
C GLU A 133 9.13 7.76 9.37
N LEU A 134 10.45 7.78 9.59
CA LEU A 134 11.06 7.53 10.91
C LEU A 134 10.96 8.74 11.84
N GLU A 135 10.79 9.94 11.26
CA GLU A 135 10.66 11.22 11.94
C GLU A 135 9.48 11.97 11.36
N ALA A 136 8.64 12.58 12.20
CA ALA A 136 7.59 13.46 11.73
C ALA A 136 8.22 14.67 11.04
N LYS A 137 7.83 14.95 9.79
CA LYS A 137 8.30 16.17 9.11
C LYS A 137 7.90 17.41 9.89
N ASP A 138 8.90 18.23 10.20
CA ASP A 138 8.68 19.52 10.82
C ASP A 138 7.98 20.45 9.82
N HIS A 139 6.66 20.55 9.92
CA HIS A 139 5.86 21.44 9.08
C HIS A 139 5.90 22.90 9.57
N SER A 140 6.81 23.24 10.50
CA SER A 140 7.09 24.63 10.86
C SER A 140 7.91 25.32 9.76
N GLN A 141 7.23 25.72 8.68
CA GLN A 141 7.48 26.91 7.85
C GLN A 141 6.82 26.73 6.47
N LYS A 142 5.52 27.05 6.39
CA LYS A 142 5.03 27.79 5.23
C LYS A 142 4.95 29.25 5.68
N GLY A 143 6.03 29.98 5.41
CA GLY A 143 6.03 31.44 5.39
C GLY A 143 5.28 31.97 4.17
#